data_AF-A0A399Z8Q7-F1
#
_entry.id   AF-A0A399Z8Q7-F1
#
_cell.length_a   1.000
_cell.length_b   1.000
_cell.length_c   1.000
_cell.angle_alpha   90.00
_cell.angle_beta   90.00
_cell.angle_gamma   90.00
#
_symmetry.space_group_name_H-M   'P 1'
#
loop_
_entity.id
_entity.type
_entity.pdbx_description
1 polymer ?
#
loop_
_entity_poly.entity_id
_entity_poly.type
_entity_poly.pdbx_seq_one_letter_code
_entity_poly.pdbx_strand_id
1 'polypeptide(L)'
;MIIKRILGLIMLLTGLILLVSAFAGAFFVGDAIGRLTERVTTSLEVAGQSLAAAGDTLTLTRDSINDVTGGLTTAVDATASAARTLEQSRPLVDSVTAVTTQEVPEAIEGMQAALPNMIEVAAVIDTTLRTLSSIGIDQDIPLPFGGSFPLRFDLGIEYAPETSFDQSLRVFEASLTGLPESLRGLEDELTTTNNNLASLSSDLQATSDNLTTINARMGEFLPLLDRYIMLVDQFGETIDQADDQLASRLELLRVGSIFLLVALGLSQLAPIYLGWELLTGRRNPPSQTITQSDTSMTTIAATASPSASSAIANPPKPATGLSASDVPPPDDSGEEEHDQV
;
A
#
# COMPACT_ATOMS: atom_id res chain seq x y z
N MET A 1 64.13 -36.21 57.87
CA MET A 1 64.48 -35.17 56.87
C MET A 1 63.91 -35.46 55.48
N ILE A 2 63.86 -36.73 55.02
CA ILE A 2 63.34 -37.11 53.70
C ILE A 2 61.86 -36.72 53.49
N ILE A 3 61.01 -36.88 54.51
CA ILE A 3 59.56 -36.57 54.44
C ILE A 3 59.27 -35.08 54.13
N LYS A 4 60.06 -34.13 54.68
CA LYS A 4 59.85 -32.69 54.45
C LYS A 4 60.20 -32.26 53.01
N ARG A 5 61.20 -32.90 52.40
CA ARG A 5 61.59 -32.66 51.00
C ARG A 5 60.56 -33.22 50.02
N ILE A 6 60.01 -34.40 50.31
CA ILE A 6 58.94 -35.00 49.50
C ILE A 6 57.67 -34.14 49.56
N LEU A 7 57.29 -33.65 50.75
CA LEU A 7 56.11 -32.79 50.92
C LEU A 7 56.26 -31.45 50.15
N GLY A 8 57.44 -30.82 50.22
CA GLY A 8 57.72 -29.59 49.47
C GLY A 8 57.69 -29.79 47.95
N LEU A 9 58.17 -30.95 47.45
CA LEU A 9 58.13 -31.29 46.04
C LEU A 9 56.68 -31.50 45.55
N ILE A 10 55.84 -32.19 46.34
CA ILE A 10 54.43 -32.39 46.02
C ILE A 10 53.71 -31.04 45.96
N MET A 11 53.93 -30.15 46.93
CA MET A 11 53.31 -28.81 46.91
C MET A 11 53.72 -27.98 45.70
N LEU A 12 55.01 -28.04 45.30
CA LEU A 12 55.51 -27.34 44.12
C LEU A 12 54.90 -27.89 42.83
N LEU A 13 54.83 -29.21 42.68
CA LEU A 13 54.19 -29.86 41.53
C LEU A 13 52.70 -29.53 41.44
N THR A 14 51.97 -29.60 42.55
CA THR A 14 50.54 -29.24 42.58
C THR A 14 50.33 -27.76 42.23
N GLY A 15 51.15 -26.85 42.76
CA GLY A 15 51.08 -25.43 42.43
C GLY A 15 51.36 -25.15 40.95
N LEU A 16 52.35 -25.84 40.36
CA LEU A 16 52.70 -25.69 38.95
C LEU A 16 51.62 -26.26 38.02
N ILE A 17 51.04 -27.42 38.37
CA ILE A 17 49.90 -27.98 37.62
C ILE A 17 48.71 -27.01 37.68
N LEU A 18 48.37 -26.47 38.85
CA LEU A 18 47.28 -25.50 39.00
C LEU A 18 47.55 -24.21 38.21
N LEU A 19 48.80 -23.73 38.18
CA LEU A 19 49.19 -22.56 37.38
C LEU A 19 48.97 -22.81 35.88
N VAL A 20 49.45 -23.96 35.37
CA VAL A 20 49.27 -24.34 33.96
C VAL A 20 47.79 -24.53 33.64
N SER A 21 47.02 -25.16 34.53
CA SER A 21 45.57 -25.31 34.40
C SER A 21 44.85 -23.96 34.41
N ALA A 22 45.28 -22.99 35.23
CA ALA A 22 44.68 -21.65 35.25
C ALA A 22 44.94 -20.90 33.93
N PHE A 23 46.15 -21.00 33.38
CA PHE A 23 46.50 -20.37 32.11
C PHE A 23 45.77 -21.02 30.92
N ALA A 24 45.73 -22.36 30.89
CA ALA A 24 44.97 -23.10 29.89
C ALA A 24 43.46 -22.82 29.99
N GLY A 25 42.94 -22.72 31.22
CA GLY A 25 41.55 -22.34 31.48
C GLY A 25 41.24 -20.93 30.99
N ALA A 26 42.14 -19.96 31.21
CA ALA A 26 41.93 -18.58 30.76
C ALA A 26 41.86 -18.48 29.23
N PHE A 27 42.72 -19.23 28.53
CA PHE A 27 42.69 -19.29 27.07
C PHE A 27 41.39 -19.94 26.57
N PHE A 28 41.00 -21.08 27.14
CA PHE A 28 39.80 -21.83 26.72
C PHE A 28 38.51 -21.07 27.00
N VAL A 29 38.38 -20.44 28.18
CA VAL A 29 37.21 -19.62 28.54
C VAL A 29 37.14 -18.37 27.66
N GLY A 30 38.27 -17.73 27.39
CA GLY A 30 38.33 -16.56 26.50
C GLY A 30 37.85 -16.87 25.09
N ASP A 31 38.31 -17.98 24.50
CA ASP A 31 37.89 -18.44 23.17
C ASP A 31 36.42 -18.90 23.16
N ALA A 32 35.98 -19.65 24.18
CA ALA A 32 34.59 -20.11 24.30
C ALA A 32 33.60 -18.94 24.40
N ILE A 33 33.89 -17.92 25.21
CA ILE A 33 33.06 -16.71 25.32
C ILE A 33 33.10 -15.91 24.01
N GLY A 34 34.26 -15.80 23.36
CA GLY A 34 34.41 -15.11 22.08
C GLY A 34 33.49 -15.71 21.01
N ARG A 35 33.55 -17.04 20.84
CA ARG A 35 32.69 -17.76 19.87
C ARG A 35 31.21 -17.67 20.20
N LEU A 36 30.85 -17.70 21.49
CA LEU A 36 29.45 -17.53 21.91
C LEU A 36 28.95 -16.13 21.58
N THR A 37 29.77 -15.11 21.85
CA THR A 37 29.45 -13.71 21.55
C THR A 37 29.21 -13.55 20.07
N GLU A 38 30.14 -13.99 19.22
CA GLU A 38 30.03 -13.92 17.75
C GLU A 38 28.76 -14.60 17.22
N ARG A 39 28.41 -15.78 17.75
CA ARG A 39 27.17 -16.47 17.34
C ARG A 39 25.91 -15.72 17.74
N VAL A 40 25.91 -15.12 18.94
CA VAL A 40 24.75 -14.36 19.44
C VAL A 40 24.59 -13.06 18.65
N THR A 41 25.66 -12.29 18.44
CA THR A 41 25.63 -11.07 17.60
C THR A 41 25.21 -11.40 16.18
N THR A 42 25.77 -12.43 15.53
CA THR A 42 25.31 -12.82 14.17
C THR A 42 23.85 -13.23 14.15
N SER A 43 23.35 -13.91 15.19
CA SER A 43 21.92 -14.29 15.25
C SER A 43 21.01 -13.09 15.43
N LEU A 44 21.42 -12.12 16.27
CA LEU A 44 20.68 -10.86 16.48
C LEU A 44 20.74 -9.98 15.23
N GLU A 45 21.88 -9.92 14.55
CA GLU A 45 22.05 -9.21 13.29
C GLU A 45 21.13 -9.78 12.20
N VAL A 46 21.08 -11.10 12.03
CA VAL A 46 20.17 -11.75 11.07
C VAL A 46 18.70 -11.52 11.46
N ALA A 47 18.38 -11.52 12.76
CA ALA A 47 17.04 -11.20 13.24
C ALA A 47 16.66 -9.74 12.94
N GLY A 48 17.56 -8.79 13.20
CA GLY A 48 17.41 -7.38 12.88
C GLY A 48 17.25 -7.14 11.37
N GLN A 49 18.08 -7.77 10.54
CA GLN A 49 17.98 -7.70 9.08
C GLN A 49 16.66 -8.29 8.56
N SER A 50 16.21 -9.43 9.12
CA SER A 50 14.94 -10.05 8.76
C SER A 50 13.76 -9.16 9.14
N LEU A 51 13.84 -8.51 10.29
CA LEU A 51 12.82 -7.61 10.79
C LEU A 51 12.77 -6.30 9.98
N ALA A 52 13.92 -5.73 9.64
CA ALA A 52 14.03 -4.59 8.74
C ALA A 52 13.43 -4.91 7.36
N ALA A 53 13.78 -6.07 6.78
CA ALA A 53 13.21 -6.52 5.51
C ALA A 53 11.67 -6.71 5.60
N ALA A 54 11.16 -7.17 6.75
CA ALA A 54 9.72 -7.25 6.98
C ALA A 54 9.08 -5.85 7.07
N GLY A 55 9.73 -4.89 7.73
CA GLY A 55 9.31 -3.48 7.79
C GLY A 55 9.26 -2.82 6.41
N ASP A 56 10.29 -3.03 5.59
CA ASP A 56 10.35 -2.55 4.21
C ASP A 56 9.21 -3.16 3.36
N THR A 57 8.96 -4.46 3.52
CA THR A 57 7.88 -5.16 2.81
C THR A 57 6.50 -4.62 3.22
N LEU A 58 6.29 -4.34 4.51
CA LEU A 58 5.05 -3.74 5.02
C LEU A 58 4.86 -2.32 4.50
N THR A 59 5.93 -1.52 4.46
CA THR A 59 5.91 -0.16 3.91
C THR A 59 5.57 -0.18 2.42
N LEU A 60 6.22 -1.04 1.64
CA LEU A 60 5.89 -1.24 0.23
C LEU A 60 4.44 -1.69 0.03
N THR A 61 3.94 -2.57 0.91
CA THR A 61 2.54 -3.02 0.87
C THR A 61 1.58 -1.86 1.15
N ARG A 62 1.89 -1.01 2.13
CA ARG A 62 1.12 0.20 2.45
C ARG A 62 1.07 1.14 1.24
N ASP A 63 2.23 1.42 0.64
CA ASP A 63 2.33 2.31 -0.51
C ASP A 63 1.54 1.75 -1.70
N SER A 64 1.68 0.44 -1.98
CA SER A 64 0.91 -0.21 -3.04
C SER A 64 -0.60 -0.16 -2.79
N ILE A 65 -1.06 -0.30 -1.55
CA ILE A 65 -2.47 -0.15 -1.18
C ILE A 65 -2.94 1.29 -1.37
N ASN A 66 -2.11 2.27 -1.01
CA ASN A 66 -2.42 3.67 -1.20
C ASN A 66 -2.54 4.04 -2.68
N ASP A 67 -1.65 3.53 -3.53
CA ASP A 67 -1.72 3.66 -4.99
C ASP A 67 -2.99 3.02 -5.56
N VAL A 68 -3.34 1.82 -5.10
CA VAL A 68 -4.59 1.15 -5.50
C VAL A 68 -5.81 1.97 -5.08
N THR A 69 -5.80 2.57 -3.89
CA THR A 69 -6.88 3.44 -3.40
C THR A 69 -7.03 4.70 -4.28
N GLY A 70 -5.91 5.31 -4.67
CA GLY A 70 -5.90 6.41 -5.63
C GLY A 70 -6.43 6.01 -7.01
N GLY A 71 -6.02 4.85 -7.51
CA GLY A 71 -6.49 4.28 -8.78
C GLY A 71 -7.98 3.95 -8.76
N LEU A 72 -8.49 3.37 -7.67
CA LEU A 72 -9.91 3.08 -7.47
C LEU A 72 -10.74 4.37 -7.44
N THR A 73 -10.26 5.42 -6.77
CA THR A 73 -10.92 6.73 -6.75
C THR A 73 -11.04 7.30 -8.18
N THR A 74 -9.98 7.21 -8.97
CA THR A 74 -10.02 7.64 -10.37
C THR A 74 -11.00 6.80 -11.20
N ALA A 75 -11.08 5.49 -10.94
CA ALA A 75 -12.04 4.61 -11.60
C ALA A 75 -13.50 4.95 -11.22
N VAL A 76 -13.77 5.22 -9.94
CA VAL A 76 -15.07 5.71 -9.44
C VAL A 76 -15.49 6.95 -10.21
N ASP A 77 -14.61 7.96 -10.28
CA ASP A 77 -14.91 9.22 -10.95
C ASP A 77 -15.18 9.03 -12.45
N ALA A 78 -14.39 8.19 -13.12
CA ALA A 78 -14.56 7.87 -14.53
C ALA A 78 -15.88 7.15 -14.80
N THR A 79 -16.22 6.14 -13.99
CA THR A 79 -17.45 5.36 -14.11
C THR A 79 -18.68 6.23 -13.82
N ALA A 80 -18.65 7.05 -12.76
CA ALA A 80 -19.72 7.99 -12.45
C ALA A 80 -19.92 9.04 -13.57
N SER A 81 -18.83 9.52 -14.16
CA SER A 81 -18.89 10.46 -15.28
C SER A 81 -19.46 9.82 -16.54
N ALA A 82 -19.12 8.56 -16.81
CA ALA A 82 -19.71 7.79 -17.91
C ALA A 82 -21.21 7.57 -17.69
N ALA A 83 -21.63 7.20 -16.48
CA ALA A 83 -23.05 7.04 -16.11
C ALA A 83 -23.85 8.33 -16.38
N ARG A 84 -23.34 9.48 -15.94
CA ARG A 84 -23.96 10.81 -16.20
C ARG A 84 -23.98 11.17 -17.68
N THR A 85 -22.91 10.88 -18.42
CA THR A 85 -22.85 11.17 -19.85
C THR A 85 -23.89 10.36 -20.62
N LEU A 86 -24.08 9.09 -20.26
CA LEU A 86 -25.15 8.25 -20.82
C LEU A 86 -26.53 8.77 -20.44
N GLU A 87 -26.73 9.21 -19.20
CA GLU A 87 -27.99 9.79 -18.76
C GLU A 87 -28.31 11.09 -19.54
N GLN A 88 -27.30 11.92 -19.77
CA GLN A 88 -27.40 13.17 -20.55
C GLN A 88 -27.58 12.95 -22.05
N SER A 89 -27.23 11.78 -22.60
CA SER A 89 -27.43 11.48 -24.02
C SER A 89 -28.84 10.98 -24.33
N ARG A 90 -29.60 10.53 -23.33
CA ARG A 90 -30.97 10.02 -23.51
C ARG A 90 -31.92 11.03 -24.16
N PRO A 91 -31.98 12.31 -23.73
CA PRO A 91 -32.82 13.31 -24.40
C PRO A 91 -32.46 13.53 -25.87
N LEU A 92 -31.19 13.34 -26.25
CA LEU A 92 -30.78 13.41 -27.65
C LEU A 92 -31.33 12.22 -28.44
N VAL A 93 -31.29 11.01 -27.87
CA VAL A 93 -31.91 9.82 -28.48
C VAL A 93 -33.42 10.00 -28.60
N ASP A 94 -34.09 10.54 -27.58
CA ASP A 94 -35.52 10.84 -27.62
C ASP A 94 -35.85 11.86 -28.71
N SER A 95 -35.02 12.90 -28.87
CA SER A 95 -35.19 13.90 -29.93
C SER A 95 -34.99 13.29 -31.32
N VAL A 96 -33.96 12.45 -31.50
CA VAL A 96 -33.72 11.73 -32.75
C VAL A 96 -34.88 10.77 -33.05
N THR A 97 -35.43 10.14 -32.03
CA THR A 97 -36.61 9.27 -32.16
C THR A 97 -37.80 10.06 -32.64
N ALA A 98 -38.16 11.16 -31.98
CA ALA A 98 -39.28 12.02 -32.39
C ALA A 98 -39.13 12.53 -33.84
N VAL A 99 -37.94 13.04 -34.19
CA VAL A 99 -37.68 13.52 -35.56
C VAL A 99 -37.81 12.39 -36.58
N THR A 100 -37.21 11.23 -36.30
CA THR A 100 -37.14 10.11 -37.25
C THR A 100 -38.48 9.38 -37.40
N THR A 101 -39.24 9.24 -36.33
CA THR A 101 -40.45 8.40 -36.29
C THR A 101 -41.74 9.22 -36.40
N GLN A 102 -41.71 10.52 -36.12
CA GLN A 102 -42.89 11.39 -36.19
C GLN A 102 -42.72 12.47 -37.26
N GLU A 103 -41.73 13.36 -37.10
CA GLU A 103 -41.63 14.56 -37.94
C GLU A 103 -41.31 14.26 -39.41
N VAL A 104 -40.31 13.41 -39.67
CA VAL A 104 -39.92 13.04 -41.04
C VAL A 104 -41.03 12.25 -41.75
N PRO A 105 -41.65 11.21 -41.12
CA PRO A 105 -42.81 10.52 -41.69
C PRO A 105 -43.97 11.46 -42.01
N GLU A 106 -44.32 12.35 -41.09
CA GLU A 106 -45.42 13.33 -41.29
C GLU A 106 -45.11 14.30 -42.44
N ALA A 107 -43.86 14.77 -42.56
CA ALA A 107 -43.43 15.59 -43.69
C ALA A 107 -43.53 14.82 -45.02
N ILE A 108 -43.13 13.55 -45.06
CA ILE A 108 -43.23 12.71 -46.25
C ILE A 108 -44.69 12.46 -46.63
N GLU A 109 -45.56 12.18 -45.67
CA GLU A 109 -47.01 12.02 -45.89
C GLU A 109 -47.64 13.31 -46.42
N GLY A 110 -47.22 14.47 -45.89
CA GLY A 110 -47.60 15.78 -46.40
C GLY A 110 -47.19 15.98 -47.86
N MET A 111 -45.98 15.56 -48.24
CA MET A 111 -45.55 15.57 -49.65
C MET A 111 -46.37 14.60 -50.50
N GLN A 112 -46.63 13.38 -50.02
CA GLN A 112 -47.47 12.39 -50.73
C GLN A 112 -48.89 12.92 -50.96
N ALA A 113 -49.47 13.66 -50.00
CA ALA A 113 -50.77 14.29 -50.17
C ALA A 113 -50.76 15.44 -51.20
N ALA A 114 -49.63 16.13 -51.36
CA ALA A 114 -49.48 17.23 -52.32
C ALA A 114 -49.13 16.75 -53.74
N LEU A 115 -48.47 15.61 -53.89
CA LEU A 115 -47.96 15.08 -55.16
C LEU A 115 -49.03 14.88 -56.25
N PRO A 116 -50.24 14.34 -55.98
CA PRO A 116 -51.27 14.16 -57.00
C PRO A 116 -51.63 15.46 -57.74
N ASN A 117 -51.75 16.57 -57.01
CA ASN A 117 -52.02 17.88 -57.59
C ASN A 117 -50.83 18.35 -58.46
N MET A 118 -49.59 18.09 -58.01
CA MET A 118 -48.40 18.43 -58.80
C MET A 118 -48.28 17.58 -60.07
N ILE A 119 -48.64 16.30 -60.01
CA ILE A 119 -48.67 15.39 -61.18
C ILE A 119 -49.69 15.90 -62.22
N GLU A 120 -50.87 16.33 -61.77
CA GLU A 120 -51.89 16.89 -62.67
C GLU A 120 -51.40 18.18 -63.34
N VAL A 121 -50.82 19.09 -62.56
CA VAL A 121 -50.23 20.33 -63.10
C VAL A 121 -49.08 20.02 -64.07
N ALA A 122 -48.22 19.05 -63.74
CA ALA A 122 -47.15 18.59 -64.60
C ALA A 122 -47.66 18.05 -65.94
N ALA A 123 -48.75 17.27 -65.93
CA ALA A 123 -49.37 16.74 -67.15
C ALA A 123 -49.95 17.86 -68.03
N VAL A 124 -50.52 18.91 -67.42
CA VAL A 124 -50.99 20.11 -68.13
C VAL A 124 -49.82 20.86 -68.77
N ILE A 125 -48.69 21.01 -68.05
CA ILE A 125 -47.48 21.65 -68.59
C ILE A 125 -46.93 20.84 -69.77
N ASP A 126 -46.80 19.53 -69.65
CA ASP A 126 -46.32 18.65 -70.72
C ASP A 126 -47.20 18.74 -71.97
N THR A 127 -48.53 18.74 -71.78
CA THR A 127 -49.49 18.90 -72.88
C THR A 127 -49.34 20.26 -73.55
N THR A 128 -49.13 21.32 -72.76
CA THR A 128 -48.95 22.69 -73.28
C THR A 128 -47.64 22.82 -74.06
N LEU A 129 -46.52 22.30 -73.53
CA LEU A 129 -45.23 22.35 -74.21
C LEU A 129 -45.22 21.52 -75.49
N ARG A 130 -45.89 20.35 -75.49
CA ARG A 130 -46.05 19.53 -76.71
C ARG A 130 -46.94 20.22 -77.74
N THR A 131 -48.00 20.89 -77.30
CA THR A 131 -48.86 21.69 -78.19
C THR A 131 -48.09 22.85 -78.78
N LEU A 132 -47.35 23.62 -77.97
CA LEU A 132 -46.48 24.71 -78.43
C LEU A 132 -45.40 24.21 -79.40
N SER A 133 -44.78 23.06 -79.12
CA SER A 133 -43.81 22.43 -80.03
C SER A 133 -44.45 21.99 -81.35
N SER A 134 -45.74 21.65 -81.36
CA SER A 134 -46.48 21.31 -82.58
C SER A 134 -47.02 22.52 -83.35
N ILE A 135 -46.97 23.73 -82.79
CA ILE A 135 -47.36 24.96 -83.49
C ILE A 135 -46.21 25.34 -84.44
N GLY A 136 -46.20 24.67 -85.58
CA GLY A 136 -45.45 25.01 -86.77
C GLY A 136 -46.40 25.16 -87.94
N ILE A 137 -46.22 26.21 -88.75
CA ILE A 137 -46.90 26.35 -90.04
C ILE A 137 -45.89 25.85 -91.08
N ASP A 138 -46.15 24.69 -91.70
CA ASP A 138 -45.45 24.23 -92.90
C ASP A 138 -46.49 24.13 -94.02
N GLN A 139 -46.78 25.26 -94.66
CA GLN A 139 -47.82 25.35 -95.69
C GLN A 139 -47.26 25.97 -96.97
N ASP A 140 -47.39 25.22 -98.07
CA ASP A 140 -47.14 25.72 -99.41
C ASP A 140 -48.35 26.52 -99.89
N ILE A 141 -48.17 27.83 -100.05
CA ILE A 141 -49.23 28.72 -100.56
C ILE A 141 -49.15 28.71 -102.10
N PRO A 142 -50.16 28.18 -102.82
CA PRO A 142 -50.17 28.15 -104.27
C PRO A 142 -50.47 29.53 -104.86
N LEU A 143 -49.63 29.98 -105.78
CA LEU A 143 -49.77 31.26 -106.47
C LEU A 143 -50.61 31.09 -107.76
N PRO A 144 -51.48 32.06 -108.10
CA PRO A 144 -52.38 31.99 -109.26
C PRO A 144 -51.69 31.98 -110.64
N PHE A 145 -50.35 32.07 -110.67
CA PHE A 145 -49.54 32.11 -111.91
C PHE A 145 -48.58 30.92 -112.05
N GLY A 146 -48.76 29.84 -111.28
CA GLY A 146 -47.94 28.63 -111.35
C GLY A 146 -46.66 28.73 -110.51
N GLY A 147 -46.75 28.22 -109.28
CA GLY A 147 -45.66 28.14 -108.30
C GLY A 147 -46.22 28.08 -106.87
N SER A 148 -45.42 27.63 -105.90
CA SER A 148 -45.75 27.68 -104.46
C SER A 148 -44.65 28.41 -103.69
N PHE A 149 -45.03 29.13 -102.64
CA PHE A 149 -44.09 29.67 -101.64
C PHE A 149 -44.21 28.87 -100.35
N PRO A 150 -43.12 28.26 -99.84
CA PRO A 150 -43.15 27.52 -98.58
C PRO A 150 -43.15 28.52 -97.41
N LEU A 151 -44.27 28.62 -96.69
CA LEU A 151 -44.33 29.32 -95.40
C LEU A 151 -43.95 28.32 -94.30
N ARG A 152 -42.75 28.50 -93.74
CA ARG A 152 -42.23 27.72 -92.63
C ARG A 152 -42.04 28.61 -91.42
N PHE A 153 -42.94 28.49 -90.46
CA PHE A 153 -42.86 29.17 -89.17
C PHE A 153 -42.85 28.12 -88.08
N ASP A 154 -41.87 28.18 -87.19
CA ASP A 154 -41.77 27.35 -86.00
C ASP A 154 -41.37 28.25 -84.83
N LEU A 155 -41.91 27.97 -83.64
CA LEU A 155 -41.58 28.64 -82.39
C LEU A 155 -40.18 28.27 -81.89
N GLY A 156 -39.52 27.28 -82.48
CA GLY A 156 -38.15 26.87 -82.16
C GLY A 156 -38.03 26.11 -80.83
N ILE A 157 -39.15 25.58 -80.33
CA ILE A 157 -39.22 24.78 -79.11
C ILE A 157 -39.41 23.32 -79.52
N GLU A 158 -38.33 22.53 -79.43
CA GLU A 158 -38.40 21.08 -79.63
C GLU A 158 -38.64 20.42 -78.26
N TYR A 159 -39.90 20.06 -77.98
CA TYR A 159 -40.26 19.39 -76.72
C TYR A 159 -40.55 17.90 -76.96
N ALA A 160 -39.51 17.08 -76.82
CA ALA A 160 -39.58 15.62 -76.94
C ALA A 160 -38.80 14.94 -75.80
N PRO A 161 -39.25 15.08 -74.54
CA PRO A 161 -38.54 14.46 -73.41
C PRO A 161 -38.62 12.92 -73.50
N GLU A 162 -37.56 12.22 -73.08
CA GLU A 162 -37.56 10.75 -72.98
C GLU A 162 -38.59 10.25 -71.96
N THR A 163 -38.80 10.99 -70.87
CA THR A 163 -39.83 10.73 -69.86
C THR A 163 -40.55 12.03 -69.55
N SER A 164 -41.88 12.01 -69.55
CA SER A 164 -42.68 13.19 -69.24
C SER A 164 -42.51 13.60 -67.77
N PHE A 165 -42.74 14.88 -67.46
CA PHE A 165 -42.53 15.43 -66.12
C PHE A 165 -43.50 14.78 -65.12
N ASP A 166 -44.76 14.58 -65.51
CA ASP A 166 -45.77 13.90 -64.70
C ASP A 166 -45.40 12.44 -64.38
N GLN A 167 -44.79 11.73 -65.33
CA GLN A 167 -44.32 10.36 -65.14
C GLN A 167 -43.15 10.30 -64.15
N SER A 168 -42.25 11.28 -64.19
CA SER A 168 -41.15 11.40 -63.23
C SER A 168 -41.67 11.63 -61.80
N LEU A 169 -42.70 12.46 -61.63
CA LEU A 169 -43.35 12.65 -60.33
C LEU A 169 -44.06 11.39 -59.83
N ARG A 170 -44.71 10.62 -60.71
CA ARG A 170 -45.34 9.34 -60.32
C ARG A 170 -44.32 8.30 -59.85
N VAL A 171 -43.15 8.23 -60.49
CA VAL A 171 -42.07 7.35 -60.02
C VAL A 171 -41.55 7.83 -58.65
N PHE A 172 -41.44 9.14 -58.44
CA PHE A 172 -41.06 9.71 -57.16
C PHE A 172 -42.08 9.41 -56.05
N GLU A 173 -43.39 9.57 -56.32
CA GLU A 173 -44.48 9.19 -55.41
C GLU A 173 -44.37 7.71 -55.00
N ALA A 174 -44.18 6.83 -55.98
CA ALA A 174 -43.99 5.40 -55.73
C ALA A 174 -42.75 5.12 -54.86
N SER A 175 -41.68 5.90 -54.98
CA SER A 175 -40.47 5.76 -54.16
C SER A 175 -40.65 6.19 -52.69
N LEU A 176 -41.62 7.07 -52.43
CA LEU A 176 -41.94 7.50 -51.06
C LEU A 176 -42.91 6.53 -50.37
N THR A 177 -43.61 5.70 -51.13
CA THR A 177 -44.60 4.75 -50.59
C THR A 177 -43.93 3.77 -49.63
N GLY A 178 -44.44 3.68 -48.40
CA GLY A 178 -43.93 2.78 -47.37
C GLY A 178 -42.70 3.28 -46.59
N LEU A 179 -42.09 4.40 -47.00
CA LEU A 179 -41.00 5.03 -46.25
C LEU A 179 -41.47 5.57 -44.87
N PRO A 180 -42.62 6.26 -44.74
CA PRO A 180 -43.14 6.70 -43.43
C PRO A 180 -43.33 5.54 -42.44
N GLU A 181 -43.87 4.41 -42.91
CA GLU A 181 -44.08 3.22 -42.08
C GLU A 181 -42.75 2.59 -41.66
N SER A 182 -41.79 2.51 -42.59
CA SER A 182 -40.45 1.99 -42.28
C SER A 182 -39.74 2.84 -41.23
N LEU A 183 -39.89 4.16 -41.31
CA LEU A 183 -39.34 5.11 -40.36
C LEU A 183 -40.04 5.03 -38.99
N ARG A 184 -41.36 4.85 -38.94
CA ARG A 184 -42.09 4.55 -37.70
C ARG A 184 -41.68 3.22 -37.09
N GLY A 185 -41.38 2.21 -37.91
CA GLY A 185 -40.84 0.93 -37.45
C GLY A 185 -39.52 1.04 -36.68
N LEU A 186 -38.74 2.12 -36.87
CA LEU A 186 -37.52 2.36 -36.09
C LEU A 186 -37.80 2.80 -34.65
N GLU A 187 -39.03 3.18 -34.31
CA GLU A 187 -39.39 3.64 -32.97
C GLU A 187 -39.12 2.57 -31.91
N ASP A 188 -39.43 1.32 -32.20
CA ASP A 188 -39.19 0.20 -31.29
C ASP A 188 -37.69 -0.02 -31.04
N GLU A 189 -36.88 0.10 -32.10
CA GLU A 189 -35.41 -0.06 -32.02
C GLU A 189 -34.76 1.09 -31.24
N LEU A 190 -35.19 2.33 -31.48
CA LEU A 190 -34.68 3.51 -30.78
C LEU A 190 -35.14 3.54 -29.32
N THR A 191 -36.37 3.14 -29.04
CA THR A 191 -36.89 2.98 -27.67
C THR A 191 -36.11 1.90 -26.92
N THR A 192 -35.84 0.77 -27.57
CA THR A 192 -34.98 -0.29 -27.00
C THR A 192 -33.59 0.24 -26.72
N THR A 193 -33.02 1.03 -27.64
CA THR A 193 -31.72 1.67 -27.45
C THR A 193 -31.72 2.61 -26.25
N ASN A 194 -32.74 3.46 -26.08
CA ASN A 194 -32.86 4.34 -24.92
C ASN A 194 -32.95 3.55 -23.60
N ASN A 195 -33.75 2.48 -23.56
CA ASN A 195 -33.86 1.60 -22.39
C ASN A 195 -32.54 0.90 -22.03
N ASN A 196 -31.78 0.48 -23.05
CA ASN A 196 -30.45 -0.10 -22.86
C ASN A 196 -29.46 0.93 -22.31
N LEU A 197 -29.49 2.17 -22.82
CA LEU A 197 -28.65 3.27 -22.29
C LEU A 197 -29.01 3.60 -20.83
N ALA A 198 -30.30 3.58 -20.49
CA ALA A 198 -30.76 3.79 -19.12
C ALA A 198 -30.25 2.68 -18.18
N SER A 199 -30.36 1.42 -18.61
CA SER A 199 -29.86 0.27 -17.85
C SER A 199 -28.34 0.34 -17.68
N LEU A 200 -27.60 0.64 -18.75
CA LEU A 200 -26.15 0.80 -18.71
C LEU A 200 -25.72 1.95 -17.78
N SER A 201 -26.42 3.07 -17.79
CA SER A 201 -26.16 4.18 -16.85
C SER A 201 -26.34 3.73 -15.40
N SER A 202 -27.42 3.01 -15.10
CA SER A 202 -27.67 2.43 -13.77
C SER A 202 -26.59 1.43 -13.35
N ASP A 203 -26.15 0.55 -14.26
CA ASP A 203 -25.11 -0.44 -14.00
C ASP A 203 -23.75 0.22 -13.73
N LEU A 204 -23.42 1.29 -14.46
CA LEU A 204 -22.23 2.08 -14.20
C LEU A 204 -22.32 2.77 -12.84
N GLN A 205 -23.47 3.35 -12.48
CA GLN A 205 -23.65 3.95 -11.15
C GLN A 205 -23.45 2.91 -10.04
N ALA A 206 -24.08 1.73 -10.16
CA ALA A 206 -23.89 0.64 -9.21
C ALA A 206 -22.43 0.16 -9.14
N THR A 207 -21.73 0.14 -10.28
CA THR A 207 -20.30 -0.19 -10.34
C THR A 207 -19.46 0.85 -9.60
N SER A 208 -19.74 2.14 -9.80
CA SER A 208 -19.11 3.25 -9.08
C SER A 208 -19.30 3.13 -7.56
N ASP A 209 -20.51 2.83 -7.11
CA ASP A 209 -20.82 2.66 -5.69
C ASP A 209 -20.10 1.45 -5.07
N ASN A 210 -20.02 0.35 -5.82
CA ASN A 210 -19.25 -0.84 -5.43
C ASN A 210 -17.75 -0.54 -5.32
N LEU A 211 -17.18 0.19 -6.29
CA LEU A 211 -15.77 0.61 -6.26
C LEU A 211 -15.51 1.54 -5.07
N THR A 212 -16.42 2.46 -4.76
CA THR A 212 -16.35 3.32 -3.57
C THR A 212 -16.31 2.51 -2.28
N THR A 213 -17.16 1.48 -2.19
CA THR A 213 -17.18 0.55 -1.04
C THR A 213 -15.87 -0.23 -0.91
N ILE A 214 -15.32 -0.72 -2.02
CA ILE A 214 -14.02 -1.41 -2.04
C ILE A 214 -12.92 -0.45 -1.59
N ASN A 215 -12.92 0.79 -2.09
CA ASN A 215 -11.97 1.83 -1.73
C ASN A 215 -11.98 2.13 -0.23
N ALA A 216 -13.17 2.26 0.35
CA ALA A 216 -13.33 2.47 1.79
C ALA A 216 -12.75 1.31 2.61
N ARG A 217 -13.10 0.06 2.27
CA ARG A 217 -12.55 -1.13 2.93
C ARG A 217 -11.04 -1.23 2.77
N MET A 218 -10.51 -0.82 1.63
CA MET A 218 -9.06 -0.78 1.38
C MET A 218 -8.38 0.23 2.30
N GLY A 219 -8.98 1.42 2.47
CA GLY A 219 -8.52 2.45 3.39
C GLY A 219 -8.49 2.01 4.85
N GLU A 220 -9.36 1.09 5.27
CA GLU A 220 -9.34 0.51 6.63
C GLU A 220 -8.12 -0.37 6.92
N PHE A 221 -7.42 -0.90 5.90
CA PHE A 221 -6.20 -1.70 6.09
C PHE A 221 -4.95 -0.84 6.35
N LEU A 222 -4.90 0.38 5.85
CA LEU A 222 -3.77 1.30 6.04
C LEU A 222 -3.42 1.54 7.53
N PRO A 223 -4.36 1.86 8.44
CA PRO A 223 -4.04 2.04 9.85
C PRO A 223 -3.58 0.74 10.53
N LEU A 224 -4.03 -0.42 10.04
CA LEU A 224 -3.54 -1.72 10.53
C LEU A 224 -2.07 -1.91 10.15
N LEU A 225 -1.72 -1.63 8.90
CA LEU A 225 -0.33 -1.71 8.43
C LEU A 225 0.58 -0.72 9.16
N ASP A 226 0.12 0.51 9.37
CA ASP A 226 0.87 1.52 10.15
C ASP A 226 1.18 1.04 11.56
N ARG A 227 0.23 0.34 12.20
CA ARG A 227 0.44 -0.26 13.51
C ARG A 227 1.43 -1.42 13.48
N TYR A 228 1.41 -2.24 12.43
CA TYR A 228 2.38 -3.32 12.25
C TYR A 228 3.79 -2.80 11.99
N ILE A 229 3.95 -1.77 11.15
CA ILE A 229 5.24 -1.10 10.90
C ILE A 229 5.81 -0.56 12.21
N MET A 230 5.01 0.18 12.98
CA MET A 230 5.43 0.69 14.29
C MET A 230 5.86 -0.41 15.27
N LEU A 231 5.15 -1.55 15.27
CA LEU A 231 5.49 -2.69 16.10
C LEU A 231 6.83 -3.32 15.66
N VAL A 232 7.03 -3.46 14.35
CA VAL A 232 8.28 -3.96 13.75
C VAL A 232 9.46 -3.05 14.12
N ASP A 233 9.31 -1.73 14.01
CA ASP A 233 10.33 -0.76 14.40
C ASP A 233 10.67 -0.88 15.89
N GLN A 234 9.67 -0.98 16.75
CA GLN A 234 9.86 -1.16 18.20
C GLN A 234 10.61 -2.46 18.54
N PHE A 235 10.30 -3.55 17.84
CA PHE A 235 11.05 -4.81 18.01
C PHE A 235 12.49 -4.67 17.51
N GLY A 236 12.73 -3.90 16.44
CA GLY A 236 14.07 -3.59 15.92
C GLY A 236 14.91 -2.88 16.98
N GLU A 237 14.39 -1.80 17.55
CA GLU A 237 15.06 -1.07 18.64
C GLU A 237 15.34 -1.97 19.85
N THR A 238 14.45 -2.91 20.16
CA THR A 238 14.64 -3.85 21.27
C THR A 238 15.76 -4.86 20.97
N ILE A 239 15.88 -5.33 19.72
CA ILE A 239 16.97 -6.21 19.28
C ILE A 239 18.31 -5.48 19.33
N ASP A 240 18.37 -4.24 18.84
CA ASP A 240 19.60 -3.43 18.85
C ASP A 240 20.07 -3.17 20.29
N GLN A 241 19.14 -2.80 21.18
CA GLN A 241 19.44 -2.64 22.61
C GLN A 241 19.90 -3.95 23.27
N ALA A 242 19.34 -5.09 22.87
CA ALA A 242 19.75 -6.39 23.38
C ALA A 242 21.17 -6.75 22.90
N ASP A 243 21.50 -6.46 21.64
CA ASP A 243 22.84 -6.68 21.08
C ASP A 243 23.91 -5.87 21.81
N ASP A 244 23.68 -4.56 21.97
CA ASP A 244 24.57 -3.65 22.70
C ASP A 244 24.78 -4.09 24.16
N GLN A 245 23.69 -4.46 24.86
CA GLN A 245 23.77 -4.92 26.24
C GLN A 245 24.49 -6.27 26.36
N LEU A 246 24.27 -7.19 25.43
CA LEU A 246 24.91 -8.50 25.43
C LEU A 246 26.40 -8.37 25.14
N ALA A 247 26.78 -7.58 24.12
CA ALA A 247 28.17 -7.32 23.79
C ALA A 247 28.94 -6.75 24.99
N SER A 248 28.39 -5.72 25.64
CA SER A 248 29.01 -5.09 26.81
C SER A 248 29.13 -6.06 28.01
N ARG A 249 28.09 -6.86 28.29
CA ARG A 249 28.10 -7.84 29.40
C ARG A 249 29.05 -9.00 29.13
N LEU A 250 29.09 -9.51 27.91
CA LEU A 250 29.98 -10.61 27.51
C LEU A 250 31.44 -10.16 27.54
N GLU A 251 31.74 -8.92 27.16
CA GLU A 251 33.07 -8.35 27.29
C GLU A 251 33.50 -8.23 28.77
N LEU A 252 32.62 -7.69 29.62
CA LEU A 252 32.89 -7.59 31.05
C LEU A 252 33.07 -8.96 31.70
N LEU A 253 32.28 -9.96 31.28
CA LEU A 253 32.41 -11.34 31.74
C LEU A 253 33.71 -11.96 31.24
N ARG A 254 34.11 -11.73 29.99
CA ARG A 254 35.40 -12.19 29.43
C ARG A 254 36.57 -11.60 30.21
N VAL A 255 36.64 -10.28 30.37
CA VAL A 255 37.71 -9.59 31.09
C VAL A 255 37.73 -10.02 32.56
N GLY A 256 36.56 -10.09 33.21
CA GLY A 256 36.44 -10.55 34.59
C GLY A 256 36.87 -12.01 34.78
N SER A 257 36.54 -12.90 33.84
CA SER A 257 36.96 -14.30 33.86
C SER A 257 38.47 -14.44 33.73
N ILE A 258 39.08 -13.72 32.78
CA ILE A 258 40.53 -13.70 32.58
C ILE A 258 41.22 -13.15 33.84
N PHE A 259 40.73 -12.04 34.38
CA PHE A 259 41.27 -11.44 35.59
C PHE A 259 41.20 -12.40 36.78
N LEU A 260 40.07 -13.08 36.99
CA LEU A 260 39.88 -14.04 38.08
C LEU A 260 40.81 -15.26 37.93
N LEU A 261 40.98 -15.78 36.72
CA LEU A 261 41.89 -16.92 36.46
C LEU A 261 43.36 -16.52 36.62
N VAL A 262 43.74 -15.32 36.19
CA VAL A 262 45.10 -14.79 36.41
C VAL A 262 45.33 -14.56 37.90
N ALA A 263 44.37 -13.98 38.64
CA ALA A 263 44.45 -13.80 40.07
C ALA A 263 44.57 -15.13 40.82
N LEU A 264 43.82 -16.16 40.41
CA LEU A 264 43.95 -17.53 40.91
C LEU A 264 45.35 -18.11 40.64
N GLY A 265 45.88 -17.93 39.43
CA GLY A 265 47.23 -18.35 39.08
C GLY A 265 48.30 -17.64 39.93
N LEU A 266 48.19 -16.32 40.10
CA LEU A 266 49.08 -15.52 40.94
C LEU A 266 49.01 -15.95 42.42
N SER A 267 47.82 -16.31 42.92
CA SER A 267 47.67 -16.83 44.28
C SER A 267 48.45 -18.13 44.53
N GLN A 268 48.79 -18.90 43.48
CA GLN A 268 49.60 -20.11 43.60
C GLN A 268 51.11 -19.82 43.74
N LEU A 269 51.58 -18.59 43.49
CA LEU A 269 52.99 -18.24 43.68
C LEU A 269 53.41 -18.31 45.16
N ALA A 270 52.52 -18.00 46.09
CA ALA A 270 52.80 -18.05 47.53
C ALA A 270 53.20 -19.46 48.01
N PRO A 271 52.44 -20.54 47.74
CA PRO A 271 52.85 -21.90 48.11
C PRO A 271 54.06 -22.41 47.30
N ILE A 272 54.26 -21.98 46.05
CA ILE A 272 55.46 -22.33 45.27
C ILE A 272 56.72 -21.75 45.94
N TYR A 273 56.67 -20.49 46.37
CA TYR A 273 57.76 -19.84 47.11
C TYR A 273 58.04 -20.56 48.44
N LEU A 274 56.99 -20.87 49.21
CA LEU A 274 57.10 -21.53 50.51
C LEU A 274 57.60 -22.99 50.38
N GLY A 275 57.21 -23.70 49.33
CA GLY A 275 57.71 -25.04 48.99
C GLY A 275 59.18 -25.05 48.57
N TRP A 276 59.61 -24.04 47.81
CA TRP A 276 61.02 -23.86 47.43
C TRP A 276 61.92 -23.62 48.65
N GLU A 277 61.46 -22.81 49.61
CA GLU A 277 62.16 -22.51 50.85
C GLU A 277 62.30 -23.75 51.77
N LEU A 278 61.27 -24.61 51.81
CA LEU A 278 61.30 -25.90 52.51
C LEU A 278 62.30 -26.90 51.88
N LEU A 279 62.45 -26.89 50.56
CA LEU A 279 63.40 -27.76 49.85
C LEU A 279 64.86 -27.35 50.06
N THR A 280 65.12 -26.03 50.10
CA THR A 280 66.46 -25.46 50.27
C THR A 280 66.93 -25.43 51.73
N GLY A 281 66.07 -25.74 52.70
CA GLY A 281 66.48 -26.14 54.05
C GLY A 281 67.08 -25.01 54.92
N ARG A 282 66.70 -23.75 54.70
CA ARG A 282 67.20 -22.59 55.46
C ARG A 282 66.38 -22.25 56.72
N ARG A 283 65.93 -23.24 57.49
CA ARG A 283 65.47 -22.99 58.86
C ARG A 283 66.53 -23.45 59.85
N ASN A 284 67.39 -22.51 60.24
CA ASN A 284 68.02 -22.56 61.56
C ASN A 284 66.88 -22.48 62.60
N PRO A 285 66.68 -23.46 63.49
CA PRO A 285 65.81 -23.25 64.62
C PRO A 285 66.43 -22.14 65.49
N PRO A 286 65.71 -21.06 65.84
CA PRO A 286 66.14 -20.22 66.94
C PRO A 286 66.15 -21.09 68.20
N SER A 287 67.30 -21.16 68.84
CA SER A 287 67.51 -21.78 70.14
C SER A 287 66.42 -21.31 71.10
N GLN A 288 65.65 -22.25 71.65
CA GLN A 288 64.85 -22.00 72.84
C GLN A 288 65.82 -21.79 74.00
N THR A 289 66.20 -20.54 74.25
CA THR A 289 66.77 -20.13 75.54
C THR A 289 65.60 -19.85 76.47
N ILE A 290 65.28 -20.82 77.30
CA ILE A 290 64.45 -20.61 78.48
C ILE A 290 65.32 -19.80 79.44
N THR A 291 65.07 -18.50 79.57
CA THR A 291 65.59 -17.68 80.68
C THR A 291 64.40 -17.26 81.53
N GLN A 292 64.21 -18.03 82.59
CA GLN A 292 63.39 -17.74 83.74
C GLN A 292 64.26 -16.93 84.71
N SER A 293 63.99 -15.64 84.87
CA SER A 293 64.51 -14.83 85.99
C SER A 293 63.52 -13.70 86.31
N ASP A 294 62.82 -13.89 87.41
CA ASP A 294 62.18 -12.84 88.20
C ASP A 294 63.12 -11.66 88.46
N THR A 295 62.55 -10.46 88.64
CA THR A 295 62.60 -9.69 89.91
C THR A 295 62.57 -8.16 89.69
N SER A 296 61.47 -7.57 90.17
CA SER A 296 61.35 -6.28 90.88
C SER A 296 61.21 -4.93 90.16
N MET A 297 60.03 -4.35 90.43
CA MET A 297 59.74 -3.01 91.01
C MET A 297 60.40 -1.77 90.39
N THR A 298 59.56 -0.82 89.93
CA THR A 298 59.26 0.43 90.67
C THR A 298 58.31 1.32 89.85
N THR A 299 57.23 1.77 90.51
CA THR A 299 56.40 2.99 90.40
C THR A 299 56.97 4.08 89.44
N ILE A 300 56.21 4.85 88.64
CA ILE A 300 55.31 5.96 89.01
C ILE A 300 54.41 6.36 87.80
N ALA A 301 53.17 6.80 88.10
CA ALA A 301 52.19 7.68 87.42
C ALA A 301 52.52 8.29 86.02
N ALA A 302 51.58 8.65 85.14
CA ALA A 302 50.25 9.21 85.36
C ALA A 302 49.42 9.28 84.06
N THR A 303 48.10 9.37 84.25
CA THR A 303 47.09 10.11 83.47
C THR A 303 46.53 9.60 82.12
N ALA A 304 45.20 9.44 82.19
CA ALA A 304 44.17 9.79 81.19
C ALA A 304 43.64 8.72 80.20
N SER A 305 42.63 7.99 80.70
CA SER A 305 41.38 7.59 79.99
C SER A 305 40.65 8.78 79.34
N PRO A 306 39.48 8.60 78.66
CA PRO A 306 38.93 7.46 77.91
C PRO A 306 38.39 7.94 76.52
N SER A 307 37.86 7.14 75.61
CA SER A 307 36.44 6.75 75.61
C SER A 307 36.13 5.88 74.40
N ALA A 308 35.69 4.66 74.69
CA ALA A 308 34.77 3.93 73.83
C ALA A 308 33.38 4.58 73.93
N SER A 309 32.59 4.51 72.86
CA SER A 309 31.13 4.49 73.02
C SER A 309 30.52 3.47 72.06
N SER A 310 29.91 2.50 72.73
CA SER A 310 29.06 1.41 72.28
C SER A 310 27.70 1.85 71.73
N ALA A 311 27.01 0.87 71.11
CA ALA A 311 25.58 0.52 71.25
C ALA A 311 24.84 0.51 69.90
N ILE A 312 24.55 -0.66 69.33
CA ILE A 312 23.32 -1.49 69.54
C ILE A 312 22.07 -0.86 68.92
N ALA A 313 21.54 -1.49 67.87
CA ALA A 313 20.13 -1.86 67.77
C ALA A 313 19.89 -2.77 66.54
N ASN A 314 19.22 -3.89 66.77
CA ASN A 314 18.79 -4.90 65.80
C ASN A 314 17.33 -4.59 65.33
N PRO A 315 16.63 -5.42 64.52
CA PRO A 315 15.83 -5.02 63.34
C PRO A 315 14.31 -5.01 63.60
N PRO A 316 13.43 -4.91 62.57
CA PRO A 316 12.81 -6.15 62.06
C PRO A 316 12.46 -6.18 60.55
N LYS A 317 11.85 -7.32 60.20
CA LYS A 317 11.51 -8.01 58.94
C LYS A 317 10.25 -7.41 58.21
N PRO A 318 9.62 -8.06 57.19
CA PRO A 318 9.17 -7.46 55.93
C PRO A 318 7.63 -7.25 55.86
N ALA A 319 7.15 -6.60 54.80
CA ALA A 319 5.72 -6.59 54.46
C ALA A 319 5.50 -6.76 52.95
N THR A 320 4.95 -7.91 52.60
CA THR A 320 4.11 -8.15 51.42
C THR A 320 2.75 -7.47 51.61
N GLY A 321 2.18 -6.91 50.54
CA GLY A 321 0.79 -6.43 50.53
C GLY A 321 0.32 -5.97 49.15
N LEU A 322 -0.67 -6.69 48.61
CA LEU A 322 -1.44 -6.37 47.40
C LEU A 322 -2.38 -5.16 47.61
N SER A 323 -2.60 -4.36 46.56
CA SER A 323 -3.90 -3.77 46.13
C SER A 323 -3.64 -3.08 44.78
N ALA A 324 -4.26 -3.43 43.65
CA ALA A 324 -5.69 -3.39 43.30
C ALA A 324 -6.23 -1.96 43.22
N SER A 325 -6.75 -1.63 42.03
CA SER A 325 -7.53 -0.44 41.64
C SER A 325 -6.79 0.89 41.52
N ASP A 326 -6.59 1.33 40.28
CA ASP A 326 -7.10 2.65 39.86
C ASP A 326 -7.21 2.69 38.32
N VAL A 327 -8.41 2.37 37.85
CA VAL A 327 -8.89 2.64 36.49
C VAL A 327 -9.76 3.90 36.60
N PRO A 328 -9.42 5.02 35.95
CA PRO A 328 -10.38 6.11 35.79
C PRO A 328 -11.37 5.78 34.65
N PRO A 329 -12.68 6.04 34.82
CA PRO A 329 -13.68 5.83 33.77
C PRO A 329 -13.58 6.90 32.67
N PRO A 330 -14.06 6.60 31.44
CA PRO A 330 -14.13 7.57 30.35
C PRO A 330 -15.21 8.62 30.62
N ASP A 331 -14.87 9.88 30.34
CA ASP A 331 -15.78 11.02 30.33
C ASP A 331 -16.85 10.80 29.25
N ASP A 332 -18.08 10.66 29.72
CA ASP A 332 -19.33 10.71 28.96
C ASP A 332 -19.82 12.16 29.00
N SER A 333 -19.51 12.92 27.95
CA SER A 333 -20.16 14.20 27.68
C SER A 333 -20.88 14.08 26.35
N GLY A 334 -22.18 13.82 26.45
CA GLY A 334 -23.11 13.95 25.35
C GLY A 334 -23.11 15.35 24.75
N GLU A 335 -23.17 15.42 23.44
CA GLU A 335 -23.73 16.56 22.73
C GLU A 335 -24.97 16.06 21.98
N GLU A 336 -26.11 16.39 22.57
CA GLU A 336 -27.40 16.45 21.91
C GLU A 336 -27.36 17.53 20.81
N GLU A 337 -27.86 17.15 19.63
CA GLU A 337 -28.91 17.85 18.91
C GLU A 337 -28.70 19.34 18.54
N HIS A 338 -28.57 19.63 17.24
CA HIS A 338 -29.46 20.64 16.65
C HIS A 338 -29.62 20.51 15.12
N ASP A 339 -30.88 20.31 14.77
CA ASP A 339 -31.56 20.52 13.50
C ASP A 339 -31.47 21.99 13.04
N GLN A 340 -31.18 22.26 11.76
CA GLN A 340 -31.85 23.24 10.87
C GLN A 340 -31.08 23.60 9.57
N VAL A 341 -31.90 23.69 8.51
CA VAL A 341 -31.79 24.33 7.16
C VAL A 341 -31.43 23.42 5.98
#